data_AF-A0A7J4J8D4-F1
#
_entry.id   AF-A0A7J4J8D4-F1
#
_cell.length_a   1.000
_cell.length_b   1.000
_cell.length_c   1.000
_cell.angle_alpha   90.00
_cell.angle_beta   90.00
_cell.angle_gamma   90.00
#
_symmetry.space_group_name_H-M   'P 1'
#
loop_
_entity.id
_entity.type
_entity.pdbx_description
1 polymer ?
#
loop_
_entity_poly.entity_id
_entity_poly.type
_entity_poly.pdbx_seq_one_letter_code
_entity_poly.pdbx_strand_id
1 'polypeptide(L)' 'MNKKDGRSITRETLEYLRNQSIKLWKKGKSIEDISEFCGVHFTVVYKWIRVYKKKWIEGA' A
#
# COMPACT_ATOMS: atom_id res chain seq x y z
N MET A 1 2.16 -18.77 -4.89
CA MET A 1 1.43 -17.52 -5.21
C MET A 1 2.20 -16.77 -6.30
N ASN A 2 1.69 -16.76 -7.54
CA ASN A 2 2.19 -15.88 -8.61
C ASN A 2 1.80 -14.43 -8.30
N LYS A 3 2.49 -13.80 -7.33
CA LYS A 3 2.36 -12.37 -7.10
C LYS A 3 2.98 -11.69 -8.32
N LYS A 4 2.20 -10.83 -9.00
CA LYS A 4 2.65 -10.12 -10.22
C LYS A 4 4.02 -9.50 -9.96
N ASP A 5 4.96 -9.77 -10.86
CA ASP A 5 6.28 -9.17 -10.80
C ASP A 5 6.12 -7.64 -10.89
N GLY A 6 6.58 -6.93 -9.87
CA GLY A 6 6.37 -5.49 -9.74
C GLY A 6 6.97 -4.69 -10.90
N ARG A 7 7.88 -5.30 -11.66
CA ARG A 7 8.50 -4.73 -12.87
C ARG A 7 7.53 -4.59 -14.05
N SER A 8 6.40 -5.29 -14.04
CA SER A 8 5.35 -5.19 -15.06
C SER A 8 4.19 -4.27 -14.67
N ILE A 9 4.26 -3.64 -13.49
CA ILE A 9 3.17 -2.79 -12.98
C ILE A 9 3.47 -1.33 -13.34
N THR A 10 2.60 -0.73 -14.13
CA THR A 10 2.68 0.69 -14.50
C THR A 10 2.67 1.56 -13.24
N ARG A 11 3.38 2.69 -13.30
CA ARG A 11 3.42 3.67 -12.20
C ARG A 11 2.02 4.07 -11.71
N GLU A 12 1.08 4.28 -12.64
CA GLU A 12 -0.31 4.62 -12.32
C GLU A 12 -1.01 3.53 -11.50
N THR A 13 -0.79 2.26 -11.83
CA THR A 13 -1.33 1.13 -11.06
C THR A 13 -0.72 1.08 -9.67
N LEU A 14 0.58 1.33 -9.51
CA LEU A 14 1.22 1.42 -8.20
C LEU A 14 0.65 2.58 -7.37
N GLU A 15 0.40 3.73 -7.97
CA GLU A 15 -0.20 4.89 -7.31
C GLU A 15 -1.65 4.61 -6.89
N TYR A 16 -2.43 3.93 -7.75
CA TYR A 16 -3.77 3.47 -7.42
C TYR A 16 -3.75 2.51 -6.22
N LEU A 17 -2.92 1.47 -6.26
CA LEU A 17 -2.79 0.47 -5.19
C LEU A 17 -2.34 1.10 -3.87
N ARG A 18 -1.42 2.06 -3.93
CA ARG A 18 -0.98 2.84 -2.76
C ARG A 18 -2.13 3.61 -2.14
N ASN A 19 -2.91 4.32 -2.95
CA ASN A 19 -4.06 5.09 -2.47
C ASN A 19 -5.14 4.19 -1.87
N GLN A 20 -5.43 3.05 -2.50
CA GLN A 20 -6.35 2.04 -1.97
C GLN A 20 -5.85 1.47 -0.63
N SER A 21 -4.57 1.13 -0.53
CA SER A 21 -3.96 0.60 0.69
C SER A 21 -4.09 1.59 1.87
N ILE A 22 -3.82 2.87 1.63
CA ILE A 22 -3.95 3.92 2.65
C ILE A 22 -5.42 4.09 3.08
N LYS A 23 -6.37 4.05 2.13
CA LYS A 23 -7.80 4.13 2.45
C LYS A 23 -8.26 2.95 3.32
N LEU A 24 -7.84 1.73 2.98
CA LEU A 24 -8.18 0.53 3.75
C LEU A 24 -7.54 0.56 5.15
N TRP A 25 -6.29 1.00 5.25
CA TRP A 25 -5.62 1.18 6.53
C TRP A 25 -6.34 2.21 7.42
N LYS A 26 -6.78 3.35 6.84
CA LYS A 26 -7.60 4.35 7.56
C LYS A 26 -8.95 3.81 8.05
N LYS A 27 -9.50 2.80 7.37
CA LYS A 27 -10.71 2.07 7.78
C LYS A 27 -10.45 1.03 8.88
N GLY A 28 -9.20 0.88 9.34
CA GLY A 28 -8.83 -0.07 10.38
C GLY A 28 -8.53 -1.49 9.90
N LYS A 29 -8.35 -1.70 8.58
CA LYS A 29 -7.94 -3.01 8.04
C LYS A 29 -6.48 -3.33 8.39
N SER A 30 -6.20 -4.61 8.63
CA SER A 30 -4.86 -5.12 8.88
C SER A 30 -3.98 -5.08 7.63
N ILE A 31 -2.67 -4.98 7.81
CA ILE A 31 -1.71 -4.91 6.70
C ILE A 31 -1.73 -6.19 5.86
N GLU A 32 -1.97 -7.34 6.49
CA GLU A 32 -2.11 -8.64 5.82
C GLU A 32 -3.34 -8.69 4.93
N ASP A 33 -4.52 -8.30 5.43
CA ASP A 33 -5.74 -8.18 4.62
C ASP A 33 -5.53 -7.26 3.41
N ILE A 34 -4.86 -6.13 3.62
CA ILE A 34 -4.59 -5.15 2.57
C ILE A 34 -3.62 -5.73 1.54
N SER A 35 -2.60 -6.45 1.99
CA SER A 35 -1.63 -7.15 1.14
C SER A 35 -2.32 -8.18 0.25
N GLU A 36 -3.20 -8.99 0.81
CA GLU A 36 -3.98 -9.98 0.05
C GLU A 36 -4.94 -9.31 -0.93
N PHE A 37 -5.68 -8.30 -0.47
CA PHE A 37 -6.65 -7.57 -1.30
C PHE A 37 -5.98 -6.83 -2.47
N CYS A 38 -4.87 -6.14 -2.21
CA CYS A 38 -4.14 -5.39 -3.24
C CYS A 38 -3.21 -6.27 -4.09
N GLY A 39 -3.04 -7.55 -3.74
CA GLY A 39 -2.15 -8.47 -4.45
C GLY A 39 -0.66 -8.07 -4.42
N VAL A 40 -0.27 -7.26 -3.43
CA VAL A 40 1.11 -6.78 -3.23
C VAL A 40 1.71 -7.43 -2.00
N HIS A 41 3.03 -7.39 -1.86
CA HIS A 41 3.67 -7.89 -0.64
C HIS A 41 3.39 -6.98 0.56
N PHE A 42 3.13 -7.54 1.74
CA PHE A 42 2.84 -6.79 2.97
C PHE A 42 3.91 -5.75 3.33
N THR A 43 5.19 -6.01 3.00
CA THR A 43 6.28 -5.05 3.21
C THR A 43 6.12 -3.78 2.38
N VAL A 44 5.52 -3.88 1.18
CA VAL A 44 5.22 -2.73 0.32
C VAL A 44 4.12 -1.87 0.95
N VAL A 45 3.04 -2.53 1.42
CA VAL A 45 1.95 -1.87 2.14
C VAL A 45 2.47 -1.16 3.40
N TYR A 46 3.30 -1.84 4.19
CA TYR A 46 3.94 -1.28 5.37
C TYR A 46 4.75 -0.02 5.04
N LYS A 47 5.57 -0.07 3.98
CA LYS A 47 6.37 1.09 3.53
C LYS A 47 5.47 2.27 3.12
N TRP A 48 4.37 2.01 2.40
CA TRP A 48 3.42 3.06 2.02
C TRP A 48 2.76 3.73 3.23
N ILE A 49 2.31 2.94 4.20
CA ILE A 49 1.70 3.45 5.43
C ILE A 49 2.73 4.25 6.24
N ARG A 50 3.96 3.74 6.39
CA ARG A 50 5.05 4.44 7.11
C ARG A 50 5.37 5.79 6.49
N VAL A 51 5.50 5.86 5.16
CA VAL A 51 5.72 7.13 4.44
C VAL A 51 4.52 8.07 4.61
N TYR A 52 3.30 7.55 4.55
CA TYR A 52 2.10 8.35 4.77
C TYR A 52 2.06 8.96 6.19
N LYS A 53 2.33 8.15 7.22
CA LYS A 53 2.43 8.60 8.62
C LYS A 53 3.51 9.68 8.79
N LYS A 54 4.71 9.46 8.23
CA LYS A 54 5.81 10.43 8.31
C LYS A 54 5.43 11.77 7.67
N LYS A 55 4.86 11.74 6.46
CA LYS A 55 4.38 12.97 5.78
C LYS A 55 3.27 13.69 6.53
N TRP A 56 2.41 12.96 7.23
CA TRP A 56 1.34 13.57 8.03
C TRP A 56 1.90 14.29 9.27
N ILE A 57 2.96 13.76 9.89
CA ILE A 57 3.62 14.38 11.05
C ILE A 57 4.43 15.63 10.65
N GLU A 58 5.04 15.65 9.45
CA GLU A 58 5.81 16.83 8.97
C GLU A 58 4.92 17.97 8.45
N GLY A 59 3.61 17.77 8.34
CA GLY A 59 2.65 18.78 7.88
C GLY A 59 1.59 19.17 8.91
N ALA A 60 1.79 18.80 10.18
CA ALA A 60 0.92 19.13 11.31
C ALA A 60 1.60 20.15 12.24
#